data_AF-A0AAD0PC20-F1
#
_entry.id   AF-A0AAD0PC20-F1
#
_cell.length_a   1.000
_cell.length_b   1.000
_cell.length_c   1.000
_cell.angle_alpha   90.00
_cell.angle_beta   90.00
_cell.angle_gamma   90.00
#
_symmetry.space_group_name_H-M   'P 1'
#
loop_
_entity.id
_entity.type
_entity.pdbx_description
1 polymer ?
#
loop_
_entity_poly.entity_id
_entity_poly.type
_entity_poly.pdbx_seq_one_letter_code
_entity_poly.pdbx_strand_id
1 'polypeptide(L)'
;MGADPKKYNLSDNVAQLIRYDHGELEELRQGFGDLLAHFYEQLLLWLIVLALSFYSLLSFFKKNLTQIELKNMFGYSRLRNYYPYLVMLGFQYIVMLAFYPDQNIPKEVYLVVISLFFVLEFFILNLFISYLESEANRSSV
;
A
#
# COMPACT_ATOMS: atom_id res chain seq x y z
N MET A 1 49.25 26.11 -48.13
CA MET A 1 47.99 26.80 -47.74
C MET A 1 46.92 25.73 -47.69
N GLY A 2 46.55 25.13 -46.56
CA GLY A 2 46.50 25.66 -45.20
C GLY A 2 45.06 26.04 -44.87
N ALA A 3 44.24 25.05 -44.47
CA ALA A 3 43.07 25.23 -43.62
C ALA A 3 42.54 23.84 -43.18
N ASP A 4 42.94 23.42 -41.99
CA ASP A 4 42.37 22.29 -41.25
C ASP A 4 40.86 22.46 -41.05
N PRO A 5 40.01 21.45 -41.34
CA PRO A 5 38.60 21.46 -40.95
C PRO A 5 38.44 21.00 -39.48
N LYS A 6 39.34 21.46 -38.59
CA LYS A 6 39.34 21.15 -37.15
C LYS A 6 39.18 22.39 -36.27
N LYS A 7 38.46 23.41 -36.73
CA LYS A 7 37.85 24.37 -35.81
C LYS A 7 36.48 23.86 -35.43
N TYR A 8 36.51 22.97 -34.45
CA TYR A 8 35.35 22.57 -33.66
C TYR A 8 34.51 23.80 -33.31
N ASN A 9 33.23 23.78 -33.70
CA ASN A 9 32.16 24.64 -33.19
C ASN A 9 31.88 24.32 -31.71
N LEU A 10 32.92 24.46 -30.87
CA LEU A 10 32.84 24.31 -29.42
C LEU A 10 32.11 25.50 -28.79
N SER A 11 31.94 26.62 -29.49
CA SER A 11 31.25 27.82 -28.99
C SER A 11 29.72 27.71 -29.00
N ASP A 12 29.14 26.96 -29.93
CA ASP A 12 27.66 26.79 -30.02
C ASP A 12 27.13 25.79 -28.99
N ASN A 13 27.97 24.84 -28.56
CA ASN A 13 27.61 23.85 -27.55
C ASN A 13 27.96 24.29 -26.11
N VAL A 14 28.52 25.49 -25.91
CA VAL A 14 28.88 25.98 -24.55
C VAL A 14 27.65 26.08 -23.64
N ALA A 15 26.47 26.38 -24.20
CA ALA A 15 25.22 26.40 -23.45
C ALA A 15 24.71 25.00 -23.08
N GLN A 16 25.10 23.94 -23.81
CA GLN A 16 24.82 22.54 -23.46
C GLN A 16 25.91 21.93 -22.56
N LEU A 17 27.02 22.64 -22.37
CA LEU A 17 28.12 22.31 -21.44
C LEU A 17 27.95 23.01 -20.09
N ILE A 18 26.73 23.43 -19.73
CA ILE A 18 26.38 23.76 -18.35
C ILE A 18 26.50 22.46 -17.54
N ARG A 19 27.67 22.32 -16.91
CA ARG A 19 28.07 21.34 -15.89
C ARG A 19 27.01 20.28 -15.53
N TYR A 20 27.29 19.06 -15.98
CA TYR A 20 26.79 17.77 -15.48
C TYR A 20 27.11 17.50 -13.98
N ASP A 21 27.36 18.54 -13.18
CA ASP A 21 27.67 18.43 -11.75
C ASP A 21 26.37 18.40 -10.90
N HIS A 22 25.20 18.59 -11.55
CA HIS A 22 23.87 18.55 -10.92
C HIS A 22 22.94 17.50 -11.58
N GLY A 23 23.44 16.74 -12.56
CA GLY A 23 22.66 15.71 -13.26
C GLY A 23 22.15 14.63 -12.31
N GLU A 24 23.00 14.18 -11.38
CA GLU A 24 22.60 13.21 -10.34
C GLU A 24 21.50 13.76 -9.42
N LEU A 25 21.55 15.06 -9.12
CA LEU A 25 20.60 15.71 -8.21
C LEU A 25 19.24 15.95 -8.88
N GLU A 26 19.25 16.20 -10.19
CA GLU A 26 18.05 16.35 -11.02
C GLU A 26 17.42 15.00 -11.36
N GLU A 27 18.23 13.96 -11.63
CA GLU A 27 17.80 12.56 -11.72
C GLU A 27 17.23 12.04 -10.38
N LEU A 28 17.87 12.36 -9.25
CA LEU A 28 17.34 12.05 -7.92
C LEU A 28 16.01 12.76 -7.69
N ARG A 29 15.91 14.05 -7.99
CA ARG A 29 14.66 14.81 -7.84
C ARG A 29 13.54 14.24 -8.70
N GLN A 30 13.85 13.84 -9.93
CA GLN A 30 12.88 13.23 -10.83
C GLN A 30 12.47 11.84 -10.35
N GLY A 31 13.42 10.99 -9.94
CA GLY A 31 13.14 9.68 -9.35
C GLY A 31 12.35 9.76 -8.04
N PHE A 32 12.61 10.77 -7.20
CA PHE A 32 11.80 11.05 -6.01
C PHE A 32 10.39 11.52 -6.36
N GLY A 33 10.24 12.35 -7.41
CA GLY A 33 8.95 12.80 -7.91
C GLY A 33 8.09 11.64 -8.39
N ASP A 34 8.67 10.74 -9.18
CA ASP A 34 7.98 9.55 -9.68
C ASP A 34 7.61 8.59 -8.54
N LEU A 35 8.52 8.40 -7.58
CA LEU A 35 8.26 7.56 -6.40
C LEU A 35 7.12 8.13 -5.53
N LEU A 36 7.03 9.46 -5.38
CA LEU A 36 5.94 10.11 -4.67
C LEU A 36 4.60 9.95 -5.42
N ALA A 37 4.59 10.14 -6.73
CA ALA A 37 3.39 9.98 -7.54
C ALA A 37 2.83 8.55 -7.43
N HIS A 38 3.69 7.55 -7.61
CA HIS A 38 3.30 6.14 -7.44
C HIS A 38 2.89 5.80 -6.00
N PHE A 39 3.52 6.42 -5.00
CA PHE A 39 3.11 6.26 -3.61
C PHE A 39 1.67 6.76 -3.38
N TYR A 40 1.30 7.92 -3.95
CA TYR A 40 -0.07 8.44 -3.82
C TYR A 40 -1.11 7.56 -4.53
N GLU A 41 -0.82 7.03 -5.71
CA GLU A 41 -1.69 6.08 -6.40
C GLU A 41 -1.92 4.82 -5.55
N GLN A 42 -0.82 4.25 -5.03
CA GLN A 42 -0.87 3.06 -4.20
C GLN A 42 -1.58 3.32 -2.87
N LEU A 43 -1.40 4.50 -2.28
CA LEU A 43 -2.09 4.93 -1.06
C LEU A 43 -3.61 5.05 -1.29
N LEU A 44 -4.04 5.63 -2.42
CA LEU A 44 -5.46 5.76 -2.74
C LEU A 44 -6.12 4.39 -2.95
N LEU A 45 -5.45 3.49 -3.69
CA LEU A 45 -5.91 2.11 -3.84
C LEU A 45 -6.01 1.40 -2.49
N TRP A 46 -5.01 1.58 -1.64
CA TRP A 46 -5.01 1.01 -0.29
C TRP A 46 -6.15 1.56 0.57
N LEU A 47 -6.47 2.86 0.51
CA LEU A 47 -7.60 3.45 1.24
C LEU A 47 -8.94 2.89 0.77
N ILE A 48 -9.13 2.67 -0.53
CA ILE A 48 -10.34 2.04 -1.08
C ILE A 48 -10.48 0.62 -0.53
N VAL A 49 -9.40 -0.14 -0.56
CA VAL A 49 -9.33 -1.52 -0.08
C VAL A 49 -9.62 -1.59 1.41
N LEU A 50 -9.03 -0.68 2.20
CA LEU A 50 -9.29 -0.55 3.62
C LEU A 50 -10.78 -0.28 3.90
N ALA A 51 -11.41 0.63 3.14
CA ALA A 51 -12.84 0.93 3.29
C ALA A 51 -13.73 -0.30 2.98
N LEU A 52 -13.39 -1.07 1.95
CA LEU A 52 -14.07 -2.33 1.62
C LEU A 52 -13.88 -3.38 2.72
N SER A 53 -12.69 -3.44 3.32
CA SER A 53 -12.40 -4.32 4.46
C SER A 53 -13.20 -3.96 5.71
N PHE A 54 -13.37 -2.67 5.99
CA PHE A 54 -14.26 -2.21 7.06
C PHE A 54 -15.72 -2.59 6.79
N TYR A 55 -16.20 -2.36 5.57
CA TYR A 55 -17.58 -2.67 5.19
C TYR A 55 -17.86 -4.18 5.29
N SER A 56 -16.97 -5.01 4.77
CA SER A 56 -17.08 -6.47 4.84
C SER A 56 -17.00 -6.98 6.27
N LEU A 57 -16.13 -6.41 7.12
CA LEU A 57 -16.07 -6.74 8.54
C LEU A 57 -17.38 -6.41 9.27
N LEU A 58 -17.91 -5.22 9.04
CA LEU A 58 -19.17 -4.78 9.64
C LEU A 58 -20.33 -5.69 9.21
N SER A 59 -20.38 -6.04 7.92
CA SER A 59 -21.37 -6.98 7.38
C SER A 59 -21.24 -8.37 7.99
N PHE A 60 -20.01 -8.89 8.10
CA PHE A 60 -19.71 -10.16 8.73
C PHE A 60 -20.12 -10.17 10.21
N PHE A 61 -19.78 -9.12 10.96
CA PHE A 61 -20.11 -8.98 12.37
C PHE A 61 -21.63 -8.97 12.60
N LYS A 62 -22.36 -8.11 11.86
CA LYS A 62 -23.83 -8.03 11.98
C LYS A 62 -24.51 -9.36 11.64
N LYS A 63 -24.04 -10.07 10.62
CA LYS A 63 -24.63 -11.34 10.19
C LYS A 63 -24.35 -12.48 11.17
N ASN A 64 -23.22 -12.45 11.87
CA ASN A 64 -22.77 -13.55 12.73
C ASN A 64 -22.74 -13.19 14.23
N LEU A 65 -23.35 -12.07 14.64
CA LEU A 65 -23.30 -11.53 16.00
C LEU A 65 -23.63 -12.59 17.06
N THR A 66 -24.77 -13.26 16.94
CA THR A 66 -25.20 -14.30 17.88
C THR A 66 -24.22 -15.47 17.96
N GLN A 67 -23.59 -15.85 16.83
CA GLN A 67 -22.59 -16.92 16.83
C GLN A 67 -21.28 -16.47 17.49
N ILE A 68 -20.89 -15.21 17.29
CA ILE A 68 -19.69 -14.62 17.91
C ILE A 68 -19.88 -14.56 19.42
N GLU A 69 -21.02 -14.08 19.91
CA GLU A 69 -21.35 -14.04 21.33
C GLU A 69 -21.35 -15.44 21.97
N LEU A 70 -22.01 -16.41 21.33
CA LEU A 70 -21.99 -17.80 21.80
C LEU A 70 -20.57 -18.35 21.90
N LYS A 71 -19.75 -18.18 20.85
CA LYS A 71 -18.36 -18.65 20.85
C LYS A 71 -17.50 -17.93 21.89
N ASN A 72 -17.72 -16.63 22.10
CA ASN A 72 -17.08 -15.85 23.15
C ASN A 72 -17.43 -16.38 24.54
N MET A 73 -18.70 -16.71 24.80
CA MET A 73 -19.13 -17.36 26.06
C MET A 73 -18.49 -18.74 26.27
N PHE A 74 -18.25 -19.50 25.20
CA PHE A 74 -17.52 -20.76 25.27
C PHE A 74 -15.99 -20.60 25.35
N GLY A 75 -15.47 -19.37 25.46
CA GLY A 75 -14.03 -19.10 25.61
C GLY A 75 -13.20 -19.26 24.34
N TYR A 76 -13.82 -19.18 23.16
CA TYR A 76 -13.08 -19.24 21.89
C TYR A 76 -12.21 -17.99 21.71
N SER A 77 -11.01 -18.19 21.17
CA SER A 77 -10.12 -17.08 20.80
C SER A 77 -10.69 -16.26 19.64
N ARG A 78 -10.44 -14.94 19.65
CA ARG A 78 -10.83 -14.00 18.58
C ARG A 78 -10.35 -14.47 17.20
N LEU A 79 -9.14 -15.02 17.09
CA LEU A 79 -8.62 -15.56 15.83
C LEU A 79 -9.53 -16.66 15.25
N ARG A 80 -10.14 -17.48 16.11
CA ARG A 80 -11.03 -18.56 15.70
C ARG A 80 -12.42 -18.06 15.33
N ASN A 81 -12.90 -17.00 15.97
CA ASN A 81 -14.21 -16.42 15.70
C ASN A 81 -14.25 -15.66 14.38
N TYR A 82 -13.16 -14.94 14.06
CA TYR A 82 -13.02 -14.15 12.85
C TYR A 82 -12.22 -14.87 11.75
N TYR A 83 -11.90 -16.15 11.92
CA TYR A 83 -11.10 -16.92 10.95
C TYR A 83 -11.57 -16.75 9.48
N PRO A 84 -12.88 -16.86 9.15
CA PRO A 84 -13.32 -16.68 7.77
C PRO A 84 -12.99 -15.30 7.20
N TYR A 85 -13.09 -14.27 8.03
CA TYR A 85 -12.74 -12.89 7.66
C TYR A 85 -11.23 -12.72 7.50
N LEU A 86 -10.42 -13.31 8.39
CA LEU A 86 -8.96 -13.28 8.27
C LEU A 86 -8.47 -13.99 7.00
N VAL A 87 -9.10 -15.10 6.62
CA VAL A 87 -8.80 -15.79 5.35
C VAL A 87 -9.14 -14.91 4.15
N MET A 88 -10.28 -14.20 4.18
CA MET A 88 -10.65 -13.25 3.14
C MET A 88 -9.62 -12.11 3.00
N LEU A 89 -9.18 -11.52 4.12
CA LEU A 89 -8.11 -10.53 4.12
C LEU A 89 -6.80 -11.07 3.52
N GLY A 90 -6.39 -12.28 3.90
CA GLY A 90 -5.20 -12.91 3.32
C GLY A 90 -5.35 -13.12 1.80
N PHE A 91 -6.53 -13.59 1.37
CA PHE A 91 -6.81 -13.83 -0.04
C PHE A 91 -6.78 -12.53 -0.87
N GLN A 92 -7.33 -11.43 -0.35
CA GLN A 92 -7.27 -10.12 -0.98
C GLN A 92 -5.83 -9.72 -1.34
N TYR A 93 -4.88 -9.91 -0.42
CA TYR A 93 -3.48 -9.57 -0.65
C TYR A 93 -2.78 -10.53 -1.60
N ILE A 94 -3.12 -11.83 -1.58
CA ILE A 94 -2.65 -12.79 -2.58
C ILE A 94 -3.09 -12.37 -3.98
N VAL A 95 -4.35 -11.93 -4.12
CA VAL A 95 -4.88 -11.41 -5.38
C VAL A 95 -4.14 -10.14 -5.80
N MET A 96 -3.93 -9.17 -4.88
CA MET A 96 -3.14 -7.97 -5.18
C MET A 96 -1.73 -8.28 -5.68
N LEU A 97 -1.05 -9.27 -5.09
CA LEU A 97 0.28 -9.71 -5.53
C LEU A 97 0.26 -10.32 -6.94
N ALA A 98 -0.82 -10.98 -7.34
CA ALA A 98 -0.97 -11.54 -8.68
C ALA A 98 -1.22 -10.45 -9.74
N PHE A 99 -1.83 -9.33 -9.35
CA PHE A 99 -2.08 -8.17 -10.20
C PHE A 99 -0.96 -7.12 -10.11
N TYR A 100 0.30 -7.54 -9.94
CA TYR A 100 1.46 -6.65 -9.97
C TYR A 100 1.35 -5.70 -11.17
N PRO A 101 1.06 -4.41 -10.96
CA PRO A 101 0.97 -3.49 -12.08
C PRO A 101 2.40 -3.34 -12.59
N ASP A 102 2.56 -3.47 -13.91
CA ASP A 102 3.83 -3.30 -14.63
C ASP A 102 4.28 -1.83 -14.52
N GLN A 103 4.68 -1.45 -13.32
CA GLN A 103 5.19 -0.14 -12.98
C GLN A 103 6.71 -0.22 -12.97
N ASN A 104 7.35 0.90 -13.32
CA ASN A 104 8.79 1.13 -13.32
C ASN A 104 9.45 1.02 -11.92
N ILE A 105 8.79 0.33 -10.97
CA ILE A 105 9.20 0.16 -9.59
C ILE A 105 9.85 -1.22 -9.45
N PRO A 106 10.97 -1.35 -8.74
CA PRO A 106 11.54 -2.64 -8.38
C PRO A 106 10.53 -3.49 -7.60
N LYS A 107 10.43 -4.77 -7.94
CA LYS A 107 9.49 -5.72 -7.31
C LYS A 107 9.66 -5.77 -5.79
N GLU A 108 10.89 -5.62 -5.31
CA GLU A 108 11.23 -5.61 -3.89
C GLU A 108 10.54 -4.45 -3.16
N VAL A 109 10.55 -3.25 -3.75
CA VAL A 109 9.94 -2.05 -3.16
C VAL A 109 8.42 -2.24 -3.07
N TYR A 110 7.80 -2.74 -4.14
CA TYR A 110 6.37 -3.03 -4.16
C TYR A 110 5.96 -4.05 -3.08
N LEU A 111 6.73 -5.14 -2.92
CA LEU A 111 6.48 -6.15 -1.90
C LEU A 111 6.58 -5.57 -0.48
N VAL A 112 7.58 -4.73 -0.22
CA VAL A 112 7.75 -4.06 1.08
C VAL A 112 6.56 -3.14 1.37
N VAL A 113 6.15 -2.30 0.41
CA VAL A 113 5.03 -1.37 0.57
C VAL A 113 3.72 -2.12 0.82
N ILE A 114 3.42 -3.16 0.04
CA ILE A 114 2.21 -3.97 0.25
C ILE A 114 2.23 -4.72 1.58
N SER A 115 3.38 -5.24 1.99
CA SER A 115 3.49 -5.91 3.29
C SER A 115 3.24 -4.94 4.44
N LEU A 116 3.74 -3.71 4.34
CA LEU A 116 3.48 -2.65 5.31
C LEU A 116 1.97 -2.32 5.38
N PHE A 117 1.34 -2.18 4.21
CA PHE A 117 -0.10 -1.95 4.08
C PHE A 117 -0.94 -3.07 4.68
N PHE A 118 -0.55 -4.33 4.46
CA PHE A 118 -1.19 -5.49 5.08
C PHE A 118 -1.12 -5.44 6.60
N VAL A 119 0.06 -5.20 7.16
CA VAL A 119 0.26 -5.13 8.62
C VAL A 119 -0.56 -3.99 9.23
N LEU A 120 -0.59 -2.84 8.56
CA LEU A 120 -1.30 -1.65 9.03
C LEU A 120 -2.82 -1.85 8.95
N GLU A 121 -3.32 -2.39 7.84
CA GLU A 121 -4.73 -2.78 7.69
C GLU A 121 -5.14 -3.82 8.75
N PHE A 122 -4.35 -4.87 8.92
CA PHE A 122 -4.60 -5.90 9.93
C PHE A 122 -4.67 -5.29 11.34
N PHE A 123 -3.75 -4.39 11.68
CA PHE A 123 -3.75 -3.72 12.99
C PHE A 123 -5.00 -2.87 13.20
N ILE A 124 -5.35 -2.01 12.23
CA ILE A 124 -6.53 -1.15 12.29
C ILE A 124 -7.82 -1.96 12.42
N LEU A 125 -7.96 -3.02 11.63
CA LEU A 125 -9.16 -3.87 11.66
C LEU A 125 -9.28 -4.63 12.98
N ASN A 126 -8.17 -5.07 13.58
CA ASN A 126 -8.20 -5.68 14.92
C ASN A 126 -8.65 -4.69 16.01
N LEU A 127 -8.25 -3.42 15.92
CA LEU A 127 -8.78 -2.37 16.80
C LEU A 127 -10.28 -2.21 16.59
N PHE A 128 -10.74 -2.23 15.34
CA PHE A 128 -12.17 -2.12 15.03
C PHE A 128 -12.99 -3.33 15.50
N ILE A 129 -12.46 -4.56 15.39
CA ILE A 129 -13.08 -5.75 15.98
C ILE A 129 -13.26 -5.57 17.49
N SER A 130 -12.20 -5.12 18.17
CA SER A 130 -12.23 -4.90 19.62
C SER A 130 -13.28 -3.84 20.00
N TYR A 131 -13.41 -2.79 19.19
CA TYR A 131 -14.45 -1.79 19.33
C TYR A 131 -15.87 -2.40 19.16
N LEU A 132 -16.11 -3.16 18.08
CA LEU A 132 -17.40 -3.78 17.81
C LEU A 132 -17.84 -4.76 18.91
N GLU A 133 -16.92 -5.59 19.43
CA GLU A 133 -17.20 -6.49 20.54
C GLU A 133 -17.50 -5.72 21.83
N SER A 134 -16.77 -4.63 22.11
CA SER A 134 -17.02 -3.80 23.29
C SER A 134 -18.39 -3.13 23.26
N GLU A 135 -18.82 -2.68 22.07
CA GLU A 135 -20.11 -2.02 21.89
C GLU A 135 -21.26 -3.02 21.98
N ALA A 136 -21.11 -4.22 21.41
CA ALA A 136 -22.09 -5.30 21.55
C ALA A 136 -22.33 -5.68 23.02
N ASN A 137 -21.24 -5.83 23.79
CA ASN A 137 -21.33 -6.15 25.23
C ASN A 137 -22.02 -5.05 26.05
N ARG A 138 -21.88 -3.78 25.65
CA ARG A 138 -22.58 -2.65 26.30
C ARG A 138 -24.07 -2.67 26.00
N SER A 139 -24.46 -3.10 24.82
CA SER A 139 -25.87 -3.15 24.39
C SER A 139 -26.65 -4.34 24.96
N SER A 140 -25.96 -5.38 25.44
CA SER A 140 -26.56 -6.57 26.05
C SER A 140 -26.79 -6.47 27.57
N VAL A 141 -26.34 -5.38 28.20
CA VAL A 141 -26.53 -5.06 29.63
C VAL A 141 -27.67 -4.05 29.77
#